data_AF-A0A9K3GNY4-F1
#
_entry.id   AF-A0A9K3GNY4-F1
#
_cell.length_a   1.000
_cell.length_b   1.000
_cell.length_c   1.000
_cell.angle_alpha   90.00
_cell.angle_beta   90.00
_cell.angle_gamma   90.00
#
_symmetry.space_group_name_H-M   'P 1'
#
loop_
_entity.id
_entity.type
_entity.pdbx_description
1 polymer ?
#
loop_
_entity_poly.entity_id
_entity_poly.type
_entity_poly.pdbx_seq_one_letter_code
_entity_poly.pdbx_strand_id
1 'polypeptide(L)'
;YIPSINTPASNIMRNVTGETWKGQADPYWSYDNSSRYHIFARDMPNVMNFEDFKQFTRYNGYLINDPFSNEDPGQSIASRYDQRTVCERAPSPFGAIDSKCSRKELALNLQFDCVAGPTTDNGLPVWSFDEWTAKHGEVLVHEGIPDTVHFDWTTFAL
;
A
#
# COMPACT_ATOMS: atom_id res chain seq x y z
N TYR A 1 -2.81 -17.97 -0.58
CA TYR A 1 -3.11 -16.56 -0.90
C TYR A 1 -2.97 -16.36 -2.41
N ILE A 2 -3.56 -15.29 -2.98
CA ILE A 2 -3.39 -14.92 -4.39
C ILE A 2 -3.05 -13.43 -4.43
N PRO A 3 -1.79 -13.03 -4.67
CA PRO A 3 -1.40 -11.64 -4.63
C PRO A 3 -1.81 -10.90 -5.92
N SER A 4 -2.26 -9.66 -5.75
CA SER A 4 -2.49 -8.70 -6.83
C SER A 4 -1.68 -7.44 -6.55
N ILE A 5 -0.73 -7.13 -7.43
CA ILE A 5 0.38 -6.20 -7.14
C ILE A 5 0.68 -5.27 -8.33
N ASN A 6 -0.38 -4.87 -9.05
CA ASN A 6 -0.35 -4.02 -10.26
C ASN A 6 0.41 -4.56 -11.48
N THR A 7 1.04 -5.72 -11.39
CA THR A 7 1.59 -6.45 -12.54
C THR A 7 0.74 -7.70 -12.81
N PRO A 8 0.44 -8.07 -14.07
CA PRO A 8 -0.35 -9.26 -14.37
C PRO A 8 0.33 -10.55 -13.86
N ALA A 9 -0.42 -11.44 -13.21
CA ALA A 9 0.10 -12.75 -12.81
C ALA A 9 0.31 -13.69 -14.02
N SER A 10 -0.53 -13.56 -15.05
CA SER A 10 -0.43 -14.37 -16.27
C SER A 10 0.79 -13.97 -17.11
N ASN A 11 1.66 -14.93 -17.40
CA ASN A 11 2.83 -14.74 -18.25
C ASN A 11 2.45 -14.30 -19.67
N ILE A 12 1.35 -14.82 -20.20
CA ILE A 12 0.82 -14.42 -21.51
C ILE A 12 0.47 -12.94 -21.48
N MET A 13 -0.28 -12.51 -20.46
CA MET A 13 -0.67 -11.12 -20.31
C MET A 13 0.55 -10.20 -20.14
N ARG A 14 1.50 -10.58 -19.29
CA ARG A 14 2.74 -9.80 -19.09
C ARG A 14 3.51 -9.60 -20.40
N ASN A 15 3.56 -10.62 -21.24
CA ASN A 15 4.27 -10.53 -22.51
C ASN A 15 3.54 -9.58 -23.49
N VAL A 16 2.22 -9.74 -23.66
CA VAL A 16 1.47 -8.91 -24.63
C VAL A 16 1.32 -7.44 -24.20
N THR A 17 1.33 -7.14 -22.90
CA THR A 17 1.26 -5.76 -22.39
C THR A 17 2.64 -5.12 -22.19
N GLY A 18 3.72 -5.88 -22.41
CA GLY A 18 5.09 -5.39 -22.23
C GLY A 18 5.58 -5.34 -20.78
N GLU A 19 4.83 -5.90 -19.83
CA GLU A 19 5.25 -5.92 -18.42
C GLU A 19 6.44 -6.87 -18.19
N THR A 20 6.66 -7.87 -19.06
CA THR A 20 7.84 -8.73 -19.00
C THR A 20 9.14 -7.93 -19.15
N TRP A 21 9.23 -7.05 -20.15
CA TRP A 21 10.46 -6.26 -20.37
C TRP A 21 10.64 -5.18 -19.30
N LYS A 22 9.56 -4.57 -18.81
CA LYS A 22 9.61 -3.60 -17.71
C LYS A 22 10.18 -4.24 -16.44
N GLY A 23 9.69 -5.42 -16.07
CA GLY A 23 10.15 -6.15 -14.90
C GLY A 23 11.59 -6.66 -15.01
N GLN A 24 12.11 -6.88 -16.23
CA GLN A 24 13.52 -7.18 -16.47
C GLN A 24 14.42 -5.95 -16.31
N ALA A 25 13.93 -4.77 -16.66
CA ALA A 25 14.65 -3.51 -16.55
C ALA A 25 14.68 -2.98 -15.09
N ASP A 26 13.56 -3.12 -14.37
CA ASP A 26 13.43 -2.68 -12.98
C ASP A 26 12.49 -3.66 -12.22
N PRO A 27 12.99 -4.40 -11.21
CA PRO A 27 12.19 -5.33 -10.41
C PRO A 27 10.95 -4.72 -9.76
N TYR A 28 10.91 -3.39 -9.58
CA TYR A 28 9.74 -2.67 -9.11
C TYR A 28 8.46 -3.00 -9.91
N TRP A 29 8.59 -3.24 -11.21
CA TRP A 29 7.48 -3.59 -12.10
C TRP A 29 7.28 -5.10 -12.28
N SER A 30 8.15 -5.93 -11.69
CA SER A 30 8.09 -7.39 -11.85
C SER A 30 6.99 -8.00 -10.99
N TYR A 31 6.21 -8.93 -11.57
CA TYR A 31 5.27 -9.72 -10.77
C TYR A 31 6.01 -10.63 -9.79
N ASP A 32 7.06 -11.34 -10.23
CA ASP A 32 7.70 -12.38 -9.42
C ASP A 32 8.83 -11.85 -8.52
N ASN A 33 9.31 -10.63 -8.78
CA ASN A 33 10.48 -10.05 -8.09
C ASN A 33 10.25 -8.65 -7.51
N SER A 34 9.02 -8.13 -7.52
CA SER A 34 8.76 -6.84 -6.85
C SER A 34 8.76 -7.00 -5.34
N SER A 35 9.01 -5.89 -4.65
CA SER A 35 8.91 -5.79 -3.20
C SER A 35 7.61 -6.34 -2.66
N ARG A 36 6.47 -5.98 -3.28
CA ARG A 36 5.16 -6.47 -2.85
C ARG A 36 5.05 -7.97 -2.99
N TYR A 37 5.53 -8.56 -4.08
CA TYR A 37 5.54 -10.02 -4.22
C TYR A 37 6.35 -10.70 -3.10
N HIS A 38 7.54 -10.20 -2.81
CA HIS A 38 8.38 -10.75 -1.74
C HIS A 38 7.76 -10.60 -0.35
N ILE A 39 7.16 -9.44 -0.05
CA ILE A 39 6.43 -9.22 1.21
C ILE A 39 5.22 -10.16 1.31
N PHE A 40 4.43 -10.30 0.24
CA PHE A 40 3.34 -11.28 0.17
C PHE A 40 3.84 -12.71 0.43
N ALA A 41 4.93 -13.12 -0.22
CA ALA A 41 5.50 -14.45 -0.08
C ALA A 41 6.06 -14.73 1.32
N ARG A 42 6.67 -13.74 1.96
CA ARG A 42 7.20 -13.83 3.32
C ARG A 42 6.09 -13.86 4.38
N ASP A 43 5.11 -12.96 4.27
CA ASP A 43 4.23 -12.63 5.40
C ASP A 43 2.86 -13.30 5.32
N MET A 44 2.28 -13.51 4.14
CA MET A 44 0.96 -14.15 4.03
C MET A 44 0.87 -15.54 4.67
N PRO A 45 1.90 -16.41 4.65
CA PRO A 45 1.85 -17.68 5.37
C PRO A 45 1.65 -17.53 6.89
N ASN A 46 1.97 -16.36 7.45
CA ASN A 46 1.85 -16.06 8.88
C ASN A 46 0.57 -15.27 9.22
N VAL A 47 -0.28 -14.96 8.24
CA VAL A 47 -1.59 -14.33 8.47
C VAL A 47 -2.57 -15.42 8.93
N MET A 48 -2.80 -15.50 10.24
CA MET A 48 -3.56 -16.58 10.86
C MET A 48 -5.01 -16.21 11.17
N ASN A 49 -5.29 -14.92 11.31
CA ASN A 49 -6.61 -14.42 11.65
C ASN A 49 -6.98 -13.12 10.90
N PHE A 50 -8.20 -12.63 11.13
CA PHE A 50 -8.73 -11.48 10.42
C PHE A 50 -8.03 -10.16 10.77
N GLU A 51 -7.56 -10.01 12.01
CA GLU A 51 -6.79 -8.83 12.42
C GLU A 51 -5.39 -8.86 11.82
N ASP A 52 -4.74 -10.03 11.75
CA ASP A 52 -3.45 -10.18 11.03
C ASP A 52 -3.62 -9.77 9.56
N PHE A 53 -4.75 -10.14 8.94
CA PHE A 53 -5.03 -9.78 7.55
C PHE A 53 -5.21 -8.27 7.40
N LYS A 54 -5.98 -7.63 8.29
CA LYS A 54 -6.15 -6.17 8.32
C LYS A 54 -4.80 -5.46 8.48
N GLN A 55 -3.97 -5.89 9.42
CA GLN A 55 -2.60 -5.37 9.61
C GLN A 55 -1.75 -5.56 8.35
N PHE A 56 -1.76 -6.75 7.76
CA PHE A 56 -1.01 -7.04 6.53
C PHE A 56 -1.40 -6.08 5.39
N THR A 57 -2.69 -5.78 5.21
CA THR A 57 -3.13 -4.85 4.15
C THR A 57 -2.67 -3.41 4.36
N ARG A 58 -2.30 -3.05 5.59
CA ARG A 58 -1.82 -1.72 6.00
C ARG A 58 -0.30 -1.67 6.15
N TYR A 59 0.37 -2.80 5.94
CA TYR A 59 1.79 -2.95 6.18
C TYR A 59 2.63 -2.00 5.32
N ASN A 60 3.49 -1.23 6.00
CA ASN A 60 4.61 -0.54 5.38
C ASN A 60 5.85 -0.61 6.28
N GLY A 61 6.84 -1.41 5.86
CA GLY A 61 8.04 -1.71 6.66
C GLY A 61 9.25 -0.83 6.39
N TYR A 62 9.12 0.24 5.61
CA TYR A 62 10.27 1.05 5.14
C TYR A 62 11.13 1.61 6.29
N LEU A 63 10.52 2.19 7.34
CA LEU A 63 11.25 2.81 8.46
C LEU A 63 11.90 1.79 9.41
N ILE A 64 11.39 0.56 9.43
CA ILE A 64 11.95 -0.54 10.23
C ILE A 64 12.92 -1.42 9.43
N ASN A 65 13.39 -0.90 8.29
CA ASN A 65 14.36 -1.55 7.40
C ASN A 65 13.89 -2.92 6.89
N ASP A 66 12.64 -3.03 6.45
CA ASP A 66 12.19 -4.22 5.71
C ASP A 66 13.11 -4.42 4.50
N PRO A 67 13.82 -5.57 4.40
CA PRO A 67 14.77 -5.82 3.31
C PRO A 67 14.13 -5.80 1.92
N PHE A 68 12.81 -5.99 1.82
CA PHE A 68 12.10 -5.93 0.54
C PHE A 68 11.60 -4.54 0.21
N SER A 69 11.57 -3.60 1.15
CA SER A 69 11.13 -2.23 0.86
C SER A 69 12.17 -1.37 0.14
N ASN A 70 13.40 -1.84 -0.03
CA ASN A 70 14.43 -1.17 -0.84
C ASN A 70 14.62 0.32 -0.48
N GLU A 71 14.49 0.66 0.81
CA GLU A 71 14.52 2.05 1.31
C GLU A 71 13.53 3.01 0.60
N ASP A 72 12.51 2.47 -0.07
CA ASP A 72 11.47 3.23 -0.77
C ASP A 72 10.12 2.98 -0.08
N PRO A 73 9.51 4.00 0.57
CA PRO A 73 8.22 3.84 1.22
C PRO A 73 7.08 3.54 0.23
N GLY A 74 7.31 3.69 -1.07
CA GLY A 74 6.41 3.23 -2.13
C GLY A 74 6.49 1.72 -2.40
N GLN A 75 7.52 1.03 -1.92
CA GLN A 75 7.78 -0.40 -2.13
C GLN A 75 7.34 -1.24 -0.92
N SER A 76 6.08 -1.07 -0.51
CA SER A 76 5.46 -1.93 0.52
C SER A 76 4.00 -2.22 0.17
N ILE A 77 3.26 -2.93 1.03
CA ILE A 77 1.86 -3.28 0.77
C ILE A 77 1.00 -2.03 0.71
N ALA A 78 1.07 -1.20 1.75
CA ALA A 78 0.43 0.11 1.80
C ALA A 78 1.45 1.23 1.53
N SER A 79 1.70 1.51 0.26
CA SER A 79 2.70 2.49 -0.19
C SER A 79 2.47 3.91 0.35
N ARG A 80 3.57 4.64 0.61
CA ARG A 80 3.61 6.04 1.07
C ARG A 80 4.60 6.86 0.23
N TYR A 81 4.21 7.28 -0.98
CA TYR A 81 5.17 7.97 -1.88
C TYR A 81 5.52 9.36 -1.35
N ASP A 82 4.66 9.93 -0.52
CA ASP A 82 4.86 11.21 0.14
C ASP A 82 6.07 11.21 1.09
N GLN A 83 6.47 10.03 1.56
CA GLN A 83 7.59 9.84 2.47
C GLN A 83 8.93 9.56 1.76
N ARG A 84 8.98 9.60 0.42
CA ARG A 84 10.23 9.38 -0.31
C ARG A 84 11.23 10.50 -0.05
N THR A 85 12.32 10.15 0.60
CA THR A 85 13.42 11.08 0.94
C THR A 85 14.78 10.57 0.52
N VAL A 86 14.97 9.24 0.46
CA VAL A 86 16.29 8.60 0.23
C VAL A 86 16.36 7.80 -1.07
N CYS A 87 15.24 7.47 -1.70
CA CYS A 87 15.21 6.68 -2.94
C CYS A 87 15.35 7.55 -4.21
N GLU A 88 15.69 6.93 -5.35
CA GLU A 88 15.83 7.61 -6.66
C GLU A 88 14.52 8.20 -7.22
N ARG A 89 13.37 7.87 -6.60
CA ARG A 89 12.05 8.35 -7.01
C ARG A 89 11.64 9.57 -6.18
N ALA A 90 11.16 10.62 -6.85
CA ALA A 90 10.69 11.82 -6.17
C ALA A 90 9.47 11.55 -5.27
N PRO A 91 9.32 12.30 -4.17
CA PRO A 91 8.09 12.28 -3.38
C PRO A 91 6.92 12.79 -4.21
N SER A 92 5.74 12.23 -3.96
CA SER A 92 4.48 12.66 -4.56
C SER A 92 3.33 12.41 -3.59
N PRO A 93 2.23 13.17 -3.67
CA PRO A 93 1.06 12.99 -2.79
C PRO A 93 0.24 11.78 -3.25
N PHE A 94 0.84 10.59 -3.20
CA PHE A 94 0.32 9.34 -3.74
C PHE A 94 0.64 8.15 -2.83
N GLY A 95 -0.21 7.13 -2.86
CA GLY A 95 0.00 5.92 -2.09
C GLY A 95 -1.27 5.13 -1.85
N ALA A 96 -1.23 4.23 -0.88
CA ALA A 96 -2.41 3.53 -0.39
C ALA A 96 -3.22 4.48 0.48
N ILE A 97 -4.53 4.60 0.19
CA ILE A 97 -5.43 5.59 0.83
C ILE A 97 -6.56 4.93 1.62
N ASP A 98 -6.64 3.61 1.62
CA ASP A 98 -7.64 2.86 2.37
C ASP A 98 -7.19 1.41 2.60
N SER A 99 -7.98 0.68 3.37
CA SER A 99 -8.08 -0.77 3.24
C SER A 99 -9.51 -1.22 3.51
N LYS A 100 -9.94 -2.28 2.81
CA LYS A 100 -11.24 -2.91 2.98
C LYS A 100 -11.03 -4.42 3.10
N CYS A 101 -11.47 -4.98 4.20
CA CYS A 101 -11.26 -6.39 4.54
C CYS A 101 -12.60 -7.04 4.86
N SER A 102 -12.82 -8.25 4.36
CA SER A 102 -13.97 -9.06 4.74
C SER A 102 -13.55 -10.50 4.92
N ARG A 103 -14.34 -11.24 5.70
CA ARG A 103 -14.25 -12.68 5.88
C ARG A 103 -15.61 -13.29 5.62
N LYS A 104 -15.67 -14.60 5.44
CA LYS A 104 -16.90 -15.33 5.05
C LYS A 104 -18.12 -14.89 5.86
N GLU A 105 -17.99 -14.76 7.18
CA GLU A 105 -19.08 -14.41 8.09
C GLU A 105 -19.59 -12.97 7.87
N LEU A 106 -18.69 -12.02 7.61
CA LEU A 106 -19.05 -10.63 7.32
C LEU A 106 -19.66 -10.52 5.91
N ALA A 107 -19.04 -11.15 4.92
CA ALA A 107 -19.48 -11.11 3.53
C ALA A 107 -20.89 -11.67 3.34
N LEU A 108 -21.25 -12.73 4.07
CA LEU A 108 -22.62 -13.29 4.06
C LEU A 108 -23.68 -12.31 4.59
N ASN A 109 -23.27 -11.31 5.37
CA ASN A 109 -24.14 -10.27 5.90
C ASN A 109 -23.96 -8.92 5.17
N LEU A 110 -23.29 -8.90 4.02
CA LEU A 110 -22.95 -7.68 3.28
C LEU A 110 -22.14 -6.67 4.12
N GLN A 111 -21.26 -7.20 4.97
CA GLN A 111 -20.39 -6.43 5.86
C GLN A 111 -18.92 -6.53 5.45
N PHE A 112 -18.17 -5.49 5.79
CA PHE A 112 -16.72 -5.45 5.68
C PHE A 112 -16.15 -4.45 6.70
N ASP A 113 -14.94 -4.70 7.14
CA ASP A 113 -14.16 -3.71 7.87
C ASP A 113 -13.46 -2.80 6.86
N CYS A 114 -13.45 -1.49 7.12
CA CYS A 114 -12.70 -0.53 6.35
C CYS A 114 -11.96 0.47 7.22
N VAL A 115 -10.87 0.99 6.67
CA VAL A 115 -10.15 2.14 7.20
C VAL A 115 -9.81 3.07 6.05
N ALA A 116 -9.99 4.37 6.26
CA ALA A 116 -9.64 5.40 5.29
C ALA A 116 -8.34 6.11 5.72
N GLY A 117 -7.57 6.55 4.74
CA GLY A 117 -6.33 7.29 4.92
C GLY A 117 -5.06 6.47 4.70
N PRO A 118 -3.91 7.14 4.49
CA PRO A 118 -2.60 6.49 4.41
C PRO A 118 -2.24 5.76 5.71
N THR A 119 -1.39 4.72 5.60
CA THR A 119 -0.98 3.94 6.77
C THR A 119 -0.04 4.72 7.68
N THR A 120 -0.27 4.61 8.99
CA THR A 120 0.59 5.11 10.07
C THR A 120 1.37 3.98 10.74
N ASP A 121 1.23 2.74 10.23
CA ASP A 121 1.92 1.56 10.76
C ASP A 121 3.43 1.75 10.77
N ASN A 122 4.09 1.09 11.71
CA ASN A 122 5.55 1.08 11.85
C ASN A 122 6.17 2.50 12.00
N GLY A 123 5.42 3.43 12.60
CA GLY A 123 5.90 4.78 12.93
C GLY A 123 5.82 5.78 11.79
N LEU A 124 5.08 5.48 10.72
CA LEU A 124 4.85 6.43 9.64
C LEU A 124 3.99 7.61 10.10
N PRO A 125 4.31 8.84 9.69
CA PRO A 125 3.56 10.02 10.12
C PRO A 125 2.17 10.04 9.49
N VAL A 126 1.24 10.69 10.19
CA VAL A 126 -0.09 10.98 9.64
C VAL A 126 0.04 11.88 8.41
N TRP A 127 -0.79 11.66 7.39
CA TRP A 127 -0.84 12.55 6.22
C TRP A 127 -1.54 13.87 6.57
N SER A 128 -0.94 14.99 6.17
CA SER A 128 -1.52 16.34 6.21
C SER A 128 -1.26 17.07 4.89
N PHE A 129 -2.30 17.70 4.33
CA PHE A 129 -2.19 18.52 3.12
C PHE A 129 -1.42 19.82 3.39
N ASP A 130 -1.59 20.43 4.56
CA ASP A 130 -0.86 21.60 5.01
C ASP A 130 0.63 21.29 5.21
N GLU A 131 0.98 20.16 5.84
CA GLU A 131 2.38 19.72 5.97
C GLU A 131 3.02 19.44 4.60
N TRP A 132 2.28 18.81 3.67
CA TRP A 132 2.74 18.62 2.30
C TRP A 132 3.02 19.96 1.61
N THR A 133 2.07 20.89 1.69
CA THR A 133 2.20 22.23 1.11
C THR A 133 3.40 22.99 1.69
N ALA A 134 3.59 22.94 3.01
CA ALA A 134 4.71 23.60 3.67
C ALA A 134 6.06 23.01 3.24
N LYS A 135 6.14 21.69 3.04
CA LYS A 135 7.37 20.98 2.67
C LYS A 135 7.71 21.11 1.18
N HIS A 136 6.71 21.10 0.31
CA HIS A 136 6.89 20.98 -1.15
C HIS A 136 6.46 22.22 -1.95
N GLY A 137 5.79 23.19 -1.33
CA GLY A 137 5.27 24.39 -2.00
C GLY A 137 4.10 24.10 -2.97
N GLU A 138 3.56 22.88 -2.95
CA GLU A 138 2.46 22.44 -3.79
C GLU A 138 1.15 22.45 -2.99
N VAL A 139 0.22 23.34 -3.36
CA VAL A 139 -1.12 23.40 -2.75
C VAL A 139 -2.02 22.36 -3.42
N LEU A 140 -2.53 21.42 -2.63
CA LEU A 140 -3.45 20.38 -3.09
C LEU A 140 -4.88 20.73 -2.69
N VAL A 141 -5.79 20.82 -3.66
CA VAL A 141 -7.21 21.05 -3.41
C VAL A 141 -7.84 19.77 -2.85
N HIS A 142 -8.47 19.87 -1.69
CA HIS A 142 -9.02 18.73 -0.95
C HIS A 142 -10.36 19.06 -0.27
N GLU A 143 -11.24 19.78 -0.99
CA GLU A 143 -12.58 20.14 -0.48
C GLU A 143 -13.38 18.92 -0.04
N GLY A 144 -13.93 18.97 1.18
CA GLY A 144 -14.69 17.87 1.77
C GLY A 144 -13.85 16.75 2.37
N ILE A 145 -12.52 16.86 2.34
CA ILE A 145 -11.58 15.97 3.03
C ILE A 145 -10.93 16.77 4.17
N PRO A 146 -10.80 16.22 5.39
CA PRO A 146 -10.04 16.89 6.45
C PRO A 146 -8.58 17.07 6.05
N ASP A 147 -7.92 18.13 6.54
CA ASP A 147 -6.49 18.36 6.30
C ASP A 147 -5.66 17.12 6.72
N THR A 148 -5.90 16.65 7.94
CA THR A 148 -5.25 15.46 8.49
C THR A 148 -6.13 14.23 8.27
N VAL A 149 -5.59 13.21 7.60
CA VAL A 149 -6.35 12.00 7.23
C VAL A 149 -5.90 10.81 8.10
N HIS A 150 -6.60 10.59 9.21
CA HIS A 150 -6.38 9.48 10.13
C HIS A 150 -7.71 9.00 10.70
N PHE A 151 -8.07 7.75 10.40
CA PHE A 151 -9.30 7.13 10.89
C PHE A 151 -9.01 5.73 11.43
N ASP A 152 -9.85 5.29 12.36
CA ASP A 152 -9.82 3.93 12.87
C ASP A 152 -10.57 2.96 11.95
N TRP A 153 -10.26 1.67 12.08
CA TRP A 153 -11.05 0.62 11.46
C TRP A 153 -12.51 0.68 11.92
N THR A 154 -13.44 0.65 10.98
CA THR A 154 -14.88 0.62 11.21
C THR A 154 -15.51 -0.52 10.43
N THR A 155 -16.47 -1.22 11.04
CA THR A 155 -17.30 -2.18 10.32
C THR A 155 -18.41 -1.44 9.59
N PHE A 156 -18.42 -1.54 8.26
CA PHE A 156 -19.54 -1.10 7.44
C PHE A 156 -20.58 -2.21 7.36
N ALA A 157 -21.84 -1.86 7.62
CA ALA A 157 -22.99 -2.73 7.52
C ALA A 157 -24.15 -1.99 6.83
N LEU A 158 -24.95 -2.72 6.05
CA LEU A 158 -26.19 -2.23 5.46
C LEU A 158 -27.35 -2.27 6.44
#